data_AF-A0A1I5DFL8-F1
#
_entry.id   AF-A0A1I5DFL8-F1
#
_cell.length_a   1.000
_cell.length_b   1.000
_cell.length_c   1.000
_cell.angle_alpha   90.00
_cell.angle_beta   90.00
_cell.angle_gamma   90.00
#
_symmetry.space_group_name_H-M   'P 1'
#
loop_
_entity.id
_entity.type
_entity.pdbx_description
1 polymer ?
#
loop_
_entity_poly.entity_id
_entity_poly.type
_entity_poly.pdbx_seq_one_letter_code
_entity_poly.pdbx_strand_id
1 'polypeptide(L)'
;MLLKKNIPLQYVFGKIKYEVLLVAVYTLIIVILHDRFNLKHMAIPLSVPMIMGTVISLLLAFRSNQAYDRWWEARTIWGAIVNDSRSFTRQVLSFIDDSAYESEEINHFRERMVRRQIAWCYALSQSLRGLDGKEGLEKHISKREVAYVSRFANIPMALLDLHARDLNYALKKGWVNEFQQVTLDQTLSRLCDAMGKCERIKNTVFPATYSLYIHFAMNFFILLLPFALIEYFGLIEVPLVVAIAASFLLIEKMAIHLQDPFDNKPTDTPMTTISRNIERDLKQLLNDHHLPETTQNVDHKFYVM
;
A
#
# COMPACT_ATOMS: atom_id res chain seq x y z
N MET A 1 3.98 2.67 -10.75
CA MET A 1 4.88 2.59 -11.90
C MET A 1 6.28 2.42 -11.35
N LEU A 2 7.00 1.34 -11.69
CA LEU A 2 8.44 1.25 -11.37
C LEU A 2 9.12 2.41 -12.10
N LEU A 3 9.57 3.42 -11.37
CA LEU A 3 10.03 4.68 -11.96
C LEU A 3 11.39 4.55 -12.66
N LYS A 4 12.16 3.50 -12.36
CA LYS A 4 13.46 3.23 -12.99
C LYS A 4 13.57 1.75 -13.36
N LYS A 5 14.14 1.49 -14.55
CA LYS A 5 14.46 0.14 -15.05
C LYS A 5 15.70 -0.47 -14.38
N ASN A 6 16.50 0.35 -13.69
CA ASN A 6 17.76 -0.06 -13.04
C ASN A 6 17.62 0.08 -11.52
N ILE A 7 17.18 -0.99 -10.85
CA ILE A 7 17.22 -1.06 -9.38
C ILE A 7 18.68 -1.34 -8.97
N PRO A 8 19.36 -0.44 -8.25
CA PRO A 8 20.76 -0.65 -7.90
C PRO A 8 20.87 -1.83 -6.92
N LEU A 9 21.90 -2.66 -7.08
CA LEU A 9 22.18 -3.78 -6.18
C LEU A 9 22.28 -3.32 -4.72
N GLN A 10 22.80 -2.12 -4.48
CA GLN A 10 22.86 -1.53 -3.14
C GLN A 10 21.48 -1.32 -2.50
N TYR A 11 20.42 -1.09 -3.28
CA TYR A 11 19.05 -0.99 -2.74
C TYR A 11 18.49 -2.37 -2.37
N VAL A 12 18.75 -3.38 -3.20
CA VAL A 12 18.30 -4.76 -2.96
C VAL A 12 19.02 -5.37 -1.76
N PHE A 13 20.35 -5.36 -1.79
CA PHE A 13 21.18 -5.93 -0.74
C PHE A 13 21.27 -5.03 0.50
N GLY A 14 21.02 -3.73 0.38
CA GLY A 14 20.99 -2.81 1.52
C GLY A 14 19.98 -3.20 2.60
N LYS A 15 18.92 -3.92 2.23
CA LYS A 15 17.88 -4.43 3.14
C LYS A 15 18.30 -5.66 3.95
N ILE A 16 19.32 -6.38 3.51
CA ILE A 16 19.80 -7.63 4.12
C ILE A 16 21.30 -7.62 4.41
N LYS A 17 21.92 -6.43 4.38
CA LYS A 17 23.39 -6.29 4.42
C LYS A 17 24.01 -6.85 5.71
N TYR A 18 23.29 -6.74 6.83
CA TYR A 18 23.77 -7.24 8.12
C TYR A 18 23.60 -8.75 8.21
N GLU A 19 22.47 -9.27 7.74
CA GLU A 19 22.18 -10.70 7.67
C GLU A 19 23.19 -11.41 6.76
N VAL A 20 23.45 -10.87 5.57
CA VAL A 20 24.45 -11.39 4.62
C VAL A 20 25.86 -11.35 5.20
N LEU A 21 26.25 -10.23 5.84
CA LEU A 21 27.56 -10.13 6.48
C LEU A 21 27.72 -11.15 7.60
N LEU A 22 26.68 -11.34 8.42
CA LEU A 22 26.69 -12.32 9.51
C LEU A 22 26.85 -13.75 8.95
N VAL A 23 26.09 -14.10 7.91
CA VAL A 23 26.21 -15.41 7.24
C VAL A 23 27.61 -15.61 6.65
N ALA A 24 28.19 -14.58 6.03
CA ALA A 24 29.54 -14.65 5.46
C ALA A 24 30.60 -14.89 6.55
N VAL A 25 30.55 -14.11 7.64
CA VAL A 25 31.48 -14.25 8.78
C VAL A 25 31.32 -15.60 9.45
N TYR A 26 30.07 -16.03 9.69
CA TYR A 26 29.77 -17.33 10.28
C TYR A 26 30.30 -18.48 9.43
N THR A 27 30.00 -18.49 8.13
CA THR A 27 30.48 -19.55 7.21
C THR A 27 32.00 -19.56 7.13
N LEU A 28 32.64 -18.39 7.08
CA LEU A 28 34.10 -18.28 7.10
C LEU A 28 34.72 -18.88 8.37
N ILE A 29 34.12 -18.63 9.54
CA ILE A 29 34.56 -19.22 10.81
C ILE A 29 34.46 -20.75 10.75
N ILE A 30 33.35 -21.28 10.25
CA ILE A 30 33.14 -22.73 10.14
C ILE A 30 34.18 -23.38 9.22
N VAL A 31 34.44 -22.79 8.05
CA VAL A 31 35.46 -23.29 7.10
C VAL A 31 36.86 -23.27 7.74
N ILE A 32 37.24 -22.17 8.40
CA ILE A 32 38.55 -22.08 9.07
C ILE A 32 38.67 -23.10 10.20
N LEU A 33 37.62 -23.29 11.01
CA LEU A 33 37.64 -24.28 12.09
C LEU A 33 37.78 -25.70 11.55
N HIS A 34 37.09 -26.03 10.47
CA HIS A 34 37.21 -27.33 9.83
C HIS A 34 38.61 -27.58 9.28
N ASP A 35 39.19 -26.61 8.55
CA ASP A 35 40.52 -26.73 7.98
C ASP A 35 41.64 -26.79 9.04
N ARG A 36 41.49 -26.04 10.14
CA ARG A 36 42.51 -25.97 11.21
C ARG A 36 42.43 -27.12 12.21
N PHE A 37 41.23 -27.56 12.58
CA PHE A 37 41.00 -28.55 13.62
C PHE A 37 40.59 -29.93 13.08
N ASN A 38 40.51 -30.08 11.76
CA ASN A 38 40.23 -31.35 11.07
C ASN A 38 38.93 -32.02 11.58
N LEU A 39 37.89 -31.19 11.79
CA LEU A 39 36.62 -31.56 12.42
C LEU A 39 35.71 -32.35 11.48
N LYS A 40 36.19 -33.50 10.98
CA LYS A 40 35.50 -34.36 10.01
C LYS A 40 34.16 -34.94 10.51
N HIS A 41 33.92 -34.90 11.82
CA HIS A 41 32.69 -35.42 12.43
C HIS A 41 31.56 -34.39 12.51
N MET A 42 31.76 -33.16 12.00
CA MET A 42 30.73 -32.12 11.99
C MET A 42 29.94 -32.05 10.68
N ALA A 43 30.30 -32.86 9.69
CA ALA A 43 29.56 -32.91 8.43
C ALA A 43 28.17 -33.50 8.64
N ILE A 44 27.15 -32.82 8.10
CA ILE A 44 25.78 -33.33 8.09
C ILE A 44 25.41 -33.78 6.67
N PRO A 45 24.55 -34.82 6.52
CA PRO A 45 24.12 -35.26 5.20
C PRO A 45 23.40 -34.14 4.43
N LEU A 46 23.77 -33.93 3.16
CA LEU A 46 23.14 -32.95 2.25
C LEU A 46 21.61 -33.08 2.15
N SER A 47 21.07 -34.29 2.39
CA SER A 47 19.63 -34.53 2.38
C SER A 47 18.87 -33.71 3.44
N VAL A 48 19.49 -33.39 4.57
CA VAL A 48 18.86 -32.62 5.66
C VAL A 48 18.54 -31.18 5.22
N PRO A 49 19.52 -30.34 4.82
CA PRO A 49 19.21 -29.01 4.31
C PRO A 49 18.40 -29.05 3.01
N MET A 50 18.50 -30.10 2.18
CA MET A 50 17.70 -30.20 0.95
C MET A 50 16.19 -30.32 1.25
N ILE A 51 15.79 -31.15 2.22
CA ILE A 51 14.39 -31.27 2.65
C ILE A 51 13.93 -29.94 3.26
N MET A 52 14.74 -29.34 4.13
CA MET A 52 14.41 -28.06 4.75
C MET A 52 14.26 -26.94 3.72
N GLY A 53 15.20 -26.82 2.79
CA GLY A 53 15.18 -25.80 1.73
C GLY A 53 13.93 -25.93 0.84
N THR A 54 13.52 -27.15 0.52
CA THR A 54 12.26 -27.41 -0.21
C THR A 54 11.04 -26.91 0.58
N VAL A 55 10.95 -27.27 1.86
CA VAL A 55 9.83 -26.86 2.73
C VAL A 55 9.79 -25.33 2.90
N ILE A 56 10.94 -24.70 3.15
CA ILE A 56 11.04 -23.25 3.35
C ILE A 56 10.71 -22.48 2.07
N SER A 57 11.20 -22.97 0.92
CA SER A 57 10.88 -22.38 -0.39
C SER A 57 9.37 -22.36 -0.64
N LEU A 58 8.70 -23.48 -0.36
CA LEU A 58 7.24 -23.58 -0.48
C LEU A 58 6.51 -22.64 0.49
N LEU A 59 6.93 -22.58 1.76
CA LEU A 59 6.34 -21.68 2.76
C LEU A 59 6.51 -20.20 2.38
N LEU A 60 7.68 -19.82 1.89
CA LEU A 60 7.95 -18.46 1.41
C LEU A 60 7.15 -18.13 0.15
N ALA A 61 6.95 -19.09 -0.75
CA ALA A 61 6.10 -18.89 -1.93
C ALA A 61 4.65 -18.58 -1.52
N PHE A 62 4.07 -19.37 -0.59
CA PHE A 62 2.72 -19.10 -0.08
C PHE A 62 2.61 -17.74 0.62
N ARG A 63 3.58 -17.40 1.48
CA ARG A 63 3.64 -16.09 2.14
C ARG A 63 3.73 -14.94 1.15
N SER A 64 4.57 -15.09 0.13
CA SER A 64 4.77 -14.08 -0.91
C SER A 64 3.50 -13.85 -1.72
N ASN A 65 2.80 -14.93 -2.09
CA ASN A 65 1.51 -14.83 -2.80
C ASN A 65 0.46 -14.13 -1.94
N GLN A 66 0.31 -14.49 -0.67
CA GLN A 66 -0.66 -13.85 0.24
C GLN A 66 -0.37 -12.35 0.45
N ALA A 67 0.90 -11.98 0.56
CA ALA A 67 1.30 -10.58 0.66
C ALA A 67 1.04 -9.82 -0.66
N TYR A 68 1.33 -10.45 -1.79
CA TYR A 68 1.07 -9.88 -3.12
C TYR A 68 -0.43 -9.66 -3.36
N ASP A 69 -1.28 -10.64 -3.04
CA ASP A 69 -2.72 -10.54 -3.20
C ASP A 69 -3.30 -9.38 -2.40
N ARG A 70 -2.85 -9.21 -1.15
CA ARG A 70 -3.23 -8.08 -0.28
C ARG A 70 -2.79 -6.73 -0.85
N TRP A 71 -1.56 -6.65 -1.38
CA TRP A 71 -1.06 -5.45 -2.04
C TRP A 71 -1.86 -5.12 -3.32
N TRP A 72 -2.17 -6.14 -4.12
CA TRP A 72 -2.93 -5.99 -5.36
C TRP A 72 -4.39 -5.62 -5.10
N GLU A 73 -5.01 -6.18 -4.05
CA GLU A 73 -6.34 -5.81 -3.59
C GLU A 73 -6.41 -4.33 -3.21
N ALA A 74 -5.44 -3.85 -2.42
CA ALA A 74 -5.34 -2.44 -2.05
C ALA A 74 -5.26 -1.53 -3.29
N ARG A 75 -4.42 -1.89 -4.27
CA ARG A 75 -4.32 -1.14 -5.53
C ARG A 75 -5.62 -1.16 -6.34
N THR A 76 -6.31 -2.29 -6.36
CA THR A 76 -7.58 -2.47 -7.07
C THR A 76 -8.68 -1.61 -6.44
N ILE A 77 -8.78 -1.57 -5.11
CA ILE A 77 -9.75 -0.73 -4.38
C ILE A 77 -9.50 0.75 -4.67
N TRP A 78 -8.25 1.21 -4.64
CA TRP A 78 -7.93 2.59 -5.02
C TRP A 78 -8.22 2.89 -6.50
N GLY A 79 -8.19 1.87 -7.38
CA GLY A 79 -8.68 2.00 -8.75
C GLY A 79 -10.19 2.21 -8.83
N ALA A 80 -10.96 1.50 -8.01
CA ALA A 80 -12.40 1.70 -7.89
C ALA A 80 -12.72 3.11 -7.35
N ILE A 81 -11.99 3.59 -6.34
CA ILE A 81 -12.13 4.95 -5.79
C ILE A 81 -11.94 6.02 -6.87
N VAL A 82 -10.97 5.86 -7.78
CA VAL A 82 -10.79 6.78 -8.92
C VAL A 82 -12.05 6.83 -9.79
N ASN A 83 -12.58 5.66 -10.15
CA ASN A 83 -13.74 5.56 -11.03
C ASN A 83 -15.02 6.08 -10.38
N ASP A 84 -15.24 5.77 -9.10
CA ASP A 84 -16.40 6.23 -8.35
C ASP A 84 -16.33 7.73 -8.06
N SER A 85 -15.15 8.30 -7.80
CA SER A 85 -14.97 9.75 -7.64
C SER A 85 -15.31 10.52 -8.93
N ARG A 86 -14.88 10.00 -10.09
CA ARG A 86 -15.21 10.56 -11.41
C ARG A 86 -16.70 10.40 -11.73
N SER A 87 -17.28 9.24 -11.42
CA SER A 87 -18.71 8.96 -11.61
C SER A 87 -19.57 9.86 -10.74
N PHE A 88 -19.22 10.00 -9.46
CA PHE A 88 -19.89 10.90 -8.52
C PHE A 88 -19.87 12.34 -9.04
N THR A 89 -18.71 12.83 -9.47
CA THR A 89 -18.57 14.21 -9.99
C THR A 89 -19.38 14.40 -11.26
N ARG A 90 -19.32 13.47 -12.21
CA ARG A 90 -20.15 13.53 -13.42
C ARG A 90 -21.64 13.56 -13.08
N GLN A 91 -22.09 12.70 -12.16
CA GLN A 91 -23.48 12.65 -11.70
C GLN A 91 -23.90 13.94 -11.01
N VAL A 92 -23.07 14.50 -10.12
CA VAL A 92 -23.32 15.78 -9.45
C VAL A 92 -23.51 16.90 -10.46
N LEU A 93 -22.61 17.01 -11.45
CA LEU A 93 -22.67 18.06 -12.46
C LEU A 93 -23.82 17.87 -13.46
N SER A 94 -24.22 16.63 -13.77
CA SER A 94 -25.24 16.35 -14.76
C SER A 94 -26.66 16.22 -14.20
N PHE A 95 -26.82 15.79 -12.95
CA PHE A 95 -28.14 15.49 -12.38
C PHE A 95 -28.68 16.59 -11.50
N ILE A 96 -27.82 17.26 -10.73
CA ILE A 96 -28.26 18.37 -9.87
C ILE A 96 -28.43 19.55 -10.80
N ASP A 97 -29.66 19.85 -11.18
CA ASP A 97 -29.97 20.96 -12.08
C ASP A 97 -31.28 21.63 -11.64
N ASP A 98 -31.44 22.91 -11.94
CA ASP A 98 -32.73 23.58 -11.77
C ASP A 98 -33.32 23.84 -13.14
N SER A 99 -34.42 23.13 -13.40
CA SER A 99 -35.20 23.21 -14.64
C SER A 99 -35.65 24.63 -15.02
N ALA A 100 -35.57 25.61 -14.12
CA ALA A 100 -35.95 26.99 -14.37
C ALA A 100 -34.78 27.94 -14.66
N TYR A 101 -33.64 27.85 -13.95
CA TYR A 101 -32.47 28.73 -14.14
C TYR A 101 -31.18 28.10 -13.54
N GLU A 102 -30.04 28.23 -14.23
CA GLU A 102 -28.72 28.00 -13.61
C GLU A 102 -28.42 29.11 -12.58
N SER A 103 -28.83 28.88 -11.33
CA SER A 103 -28.55 29.78 -10.22
C SER A 103 -27.12 29.64 -9.70
N GLU A 104 -26.51 30.73 -9.24
CA GLU A 104 -25.21 30.69 -8.53
C GLU A 104 -25.24 29.72 -7.33
N GLU A 105 -26.39 29.54 -6.69
CA GLU A 105 -26.58 28.60 -5.58
C GLU A 105 -26.25 27.16 -5.99
N ILE A 106 -26.75 26.72 -7.15
CA ILE A 106 -26.54 25.34 -7.65
C ILE A 106 -25.09 25.12 -8.06
N ASN A 107 -24.48 26.11 -8.72
CA ASN A 107 -23.07 26.02 -9.08
C ASN A 107 -22.18 25.92 -7.84
N HIS A 108 -22.43 26.73 -6.81
CA HIS A 108 -21.73 26.59 -5.52
C HIS A 108 -22.01 25.26 -4.82
N PHE A 109 -23.23 24.72 -4.93
CA PHE A 109 -23.58 23.43 -4.36
C PHE A 109 -22.86 22.26 -5.06
N ARG A 110 -22.87 22.24 -6.39
CA ARG A 110 -22.13 21.30 -7.24
C ARG A 110 -20.63 21.36 -6.91
N GLU A 111 -20.05 22.55 -6.87
CA GLU A 111 -18.65 22.76 -6.53
C GLU A 111 -18.31 22.24 -5.13
N ARG A 112 -19.14 22.55 -4.13
CA ARG A 112 -18.96 22.06 -2.75
C ARG A 112 -18.92 20.54 -2.69
N MET A 113 -19.85 19.85 -3.35
CA MET A 113 -19.86 18.39 -3.38
C MET A 113 -18.61 17.84 -4.07
N VAL A 114 -18.20 18.40 -5.21
CA VAL A 114 -16.99 17.93 -5.91
C VAL A 114 -15.73 18.16 -5.08
N ARG A 115 -15.55 19.35 -4.49
CA ARG A 115 -14.39 19.63 -3.64
C ARG A 115 -14.38 18.76 -2.36
N ARG A 116 -15.54 18.44 -1.79
CA ARG A 116 -15.63 17.49 -0.67
C ARG A 116 -15.18 16.09 -1.06
N GLN A 117 -15.46 15.64 -2.28
CA GLN A 117 -14.96 14.34 -2.76
C GLN A 117 -13.42 14.34 -2.87
N ILE A 118 -12.81 15.44 -3.30
CA ILE A 118 -11.35 15.60 -3.30
C ILE A 118 -10.81 15.50 -1.86
N ALA A 119 -11.44 16.22 -0.93
CA ALA A 119 -11.10 16.19 0.48
C ALA A 119 -11.22 14.77 1.08
N TRP A 120 -12.24 14.01 0.68
CA TRP A 120 -12.45 12.63 1.11
C TRP A 120 -11.30 11.71 0.68
N CYS A 121 -10.80 11.84 -0.55
CA CYS A 121 -9.65 11.05 -1.00
C CYS A 121 -8.40 11.32 -0.16
N TYR A 122 -8.11 12.58 0.16
CA TYR A 122 -6.99 12.94 1.03
C TYR A 122 -7.19 12.47 2.46
N ALA A 123 -8.39 12.66 3.03
CA ALA A 123 -8.72 12.19 4.37
C ALA A 123 -8.54 10.67 4.50
N LEU A 124 -9.00 9.89 3.51
CA LEU A 124 -8.85 8.43 3.49
C LEU A 124 -7.36 8.03 3.39
N SER A 125 -6.62 8.69 2.50
CA SER A 125 -5.19 8.51 2.31
C SER A 125 -4.41 8.72 3.62
N GLN A 126 -4.74 9.76 4.39
CA GLN A 126 -4.10 10.04 5.68
C GLN A 126 -4.55 9.06 6.78
N SER A 127 -5.84 8.75 6.85
CA SER A 127 -6.41 7.79 7.81
C SER A 127 -5.75 6.41 7.69
N LEU A 128 -5.57 5.91 6.46
CA LEU A 128 -4.91 4.61 6.22
C LEU A 128 -3.41 4.60 6.58
N ARG A 129 -2.77 5.77 6.64
CA ARG A 129 -1.40 5.92 7.14
C ARG A 129 -1.32 6.04 8.67
N GLY A 130 -2.46 6.16 9.35
CA GLY A 130 -2.49 6.52 10.78
C GLY A 130 -2.09 7.97 11.04
N LEU A 131 -2.17 8.84 10.02
CA LEU A 131 -1.94 10.27 10.14
C LEU A 131 -3.25 11.00 10.43
N ASP A 132 -3.18 12.30 10.76
CA ASP A 132 -4.37 13.10 11.00
C ASP A 132 -5.16 13.31 9.69
N GLY A 133 -6.35 12.69 9.61
CA GLY A 133 -7.26 12.81 8.47
C GLY A 133 -7.79 14.22 8.21
N LYS A 134 -7.57 15.18 9.12
CA LYS A 134 -7.98 16.58 8.97
C LYS A 134 -6.94 17.43 8.23
N GLU A 135 -5.70 16.97 8.13
CA GLU A 135 -4.60 17.76 7.59
C GLU A 135 -4.86 18.13 6.12
N GLY A 136 -4.91 19.44 5.83
CA GLY A 136 -5.06 19.96 4.47
C GLY A 136 -6.49 19.99 3.93
N LEU A 137 -7.50 19.57 4.71
CA LEU A 137 -8.91 19.60 4.26
C LEU A 137 -9.40 21.03 4.00
N GLU A 138 -8.88 22.02 4.74
CA GLU A 138 -9.22 23.44 4.59
C GLU A 138 -8.94 24.02 3.19
N LYS A 139 -8.14 23.33 2.37
CA LYS A 139 -7.90 23.69 0.97
C LYS A 139 -9.08 23.37 0.05
N HIS A 140 -9.95 22.47 0.47
CA HIS A 140 -11.01 21.90 -0.35
C HIS A 140 -12.42 22.12 0.23
N ILE A 141 -12.57 22.12 1.55
CA ILE A 141 -13.87 22.28 2.20
C ILE A 141 -13.91 23.50 3.11
N SER A 142 -15.11 23.98 3.39
CA SER A 142 -15.31 25.17 4.23
C SER A 142 -14.87 24.94 5.69
N LYS A 143 -14.53 26.02 6.41
CA LYS A 143 -14.21 25.96 7.86
C LYS A 143 -15.32 25.31 8.67
N ARG A 144 -16.58 25.48 8.26
CA ARG A 144 -17.75 24.87 8.90
C ARG A 144 -17.74 23.34 8.74
N GLU A 145 -17.41 22.85 7.55
CA GLU A 145 -17.29 21.40 7.30
C GLU A 145 -16.09 20.81 8.04
N VAL A 146 -14.93 21.48 8.04
CA VAL A 146 -13.77 21.06 8.84
C VAL A 146 -14.15 20.93 10.32
N ALA A 147 -14.83 21.93 10.88
CA ALA A 147 -15.30 21.90 12.27
C ALA A 147 -16.30 20.76 12.54
N TYR A 148 -17.17 20.46 11.58
CA TYR A 148 -18.12 19.34 11.68
C TYR A 148 -17.39 17.99 11.72
N VAL A 149 -16.54 17.72 10.72
CA VAL A 149 -15.87 16.41 10.61
C VAL A 149 -14.86 16.19 11.73
N SER A 150 -14.27 17.26 12.28
CA SER A 150 -13.32 17.19 13.40
C SER A 150 -13.90 16.59 14.69
N ARG A 151 -15.23 16.44 14.77
CA ARG A 151 -15.92 15.81 15.90
C ARG A 151 -15.93 14.28 15.83
N PHE A 152 -15.50 13.69 14.72
CA PHE A 152 -15.56 12.26 14.46
C PHE A 152 -14.17 11.64 14.47
N ALA A 153 -14.08 10.38 14.94
CA ALA A 153 -12.84 9.62 14.85
C ALA A 153 -12.53 9.19 13.40
N ASN A 154 -13.56 8.78 12.65
CA ASN A 154 -13.44 8.42 11.23
C ASN A 154 -13.82 9.63 10.36
N ILE A 155 -12.83 10.45 9.99
CA ILE A 155 -13.01 11.66 9.19
C ILE A 155 -13.56 11.36 7.78
N PRO A 156 -13.05 10.35 7.03
CA PRO A 156 -13.64 9.96 5.74
C PRO A 156 -15.13 9.60 5.83
N MET A 157 -15.55 8.87 6.88
CA MET A 157 -16.95 8.56 7.09
C MET A 157 -17.80 9.82 7.34
N ALA A 158 -17.29 10.77 8.12
CA ALA A 158 -17.99 12.04 8.38
C ALA A 158 -18.16 12.89 7.10
N LEU A 159 -17.21 12.81 6.16
CA LEU A 159 -17.33 13.48 4.85
C LEU A 159 -18.40 12.80 3.97
N LEU A 160 -18.53 11.47 4.00
CA LEU A 160 -19.63 10.77 3.31
C LEU A 160 -21.00 11.11 3.91
N ASP A 161 -21.10 11.26 5.24
CA ASP A 161 -22.33 11.75 5.90
C ASP A 161 -22.72 13.15 5.41
N LEU A 162 -21.75 14.06 5.24
CA LEU A 162 -22.01 15.38 4.65
C LEU A 162 -22.51 15.28 3.21
N HIS A 163 -21.99 14.35 2.40
CA HIS A 163 -22.53 14.09 1.05
C HIS A 163 -23.97 13.60 1.09
N ALA A 164 -24.31 12.66 1.97
CA ALA A 164 -25.68 12.15 2.11
C ALA A 164 -26.67 13.25 2.54
N ARG A 165 -26.25 14.13 3.46
CA ARG A 165 -27.05 15.30 3.88
C ARG A 165 -27.31 16.27 2.74
N ASP A 166 -26.27 16.58 1.96
CA ASP A 166 -26.40 17.43 0.77
C ASP A 166 -27.31 16.79 -0.27
N LEU A 167 -27.16 15.50 -0.53
CA LEU A 167 -28.02 14.78 -1.46
C LEU A 167 -29.50 14.82 -1.06
N ASN A 168 -29.81 14.66 0.23
CA ASN A 168 -31.17 14.83 0.76
C ASN A 168 -31.67 16.28 0.64
N TYR A 169 -30.79 17.27 0.83
CA TYR A 169 -31.14 18.68 0.61
C TYR A 169 -31.49 18.95 -0.87
N ALA A 170 -30.70 18.43 -1.80
CA ALA A 170 -30.96 18.56 -3.24
C ALA A 170 -32.30 17.93 -3.64
N LEU A 171 -32.64 16.76 -3.08
CA LEU A 171 -33.95 16.12 -3.31
C LEU A 171 -35.09 17.01 -2.81
N LYS A 172 -34.98 17.55 -1.58
CA LYS A 172 -36.01 18.45 -1.01
C LYS A 172 -36.17 19.75 -1.78
N LYS A 173 -35.11 20.22 -2.45
CA LYS A 173 -35.13 21.39 -3.32
C LYS A 173 -35.65 21.09 -4.73
N GLY A 174 -35.85 19.83 -5.07
CA GLY A 174 -36.24 19.41 -6.42
C GLY A 174 -35.12 19.51 -7.44
N TRP A 175 -33.86 19.71 -7.02
CA TRP A 175 -32.70 19.75 -7.92
C TRP A 175 -32.32 18.36 -8.45
N VAL A 176 -32.78 17.32 -7.77
CA VAL A 176 -32.72 15.93 -8.23
C VAL A 176 -34.06 15.25 -7.96
N ASN A 177 -34.42 14.28 -8.79
CA ASN A 177 -35.54 13.38 -8.53
C ASN A 177 -35.14 12.15 -7.71
N GLU A 178 -36.12 11.34 -7.31
CA GLU A 178 -35.90 10.14 -6.49
C GLU A 178 -34.98 9.11 -7.17
N PHE A 179 -35.09 8.91 -8.48
CA PHE A 179 -34.25 7.96 -9.22
C PHE A 179 -32.79 8.43 -9.33
N GLN A 180 -32.58 9.73 -9.55
CA GLN A 180 -31.26 10.35 -9.54
C GLN A 180 -30.64 10.31 -8.14
N GLN A 181 -31.45 10.53 -7.10
CA GLN A 181 -31.01 10.42 -5.71
C GLN A 181 -30.51 9.01 -5.41
N VAL A 182 -31.27 7.97 -5.76
CA VAL A 182 -30.87 6.57 -5.57
C VAL A 182 -29.56 6.28 -6.32
N THR A 183 -29.42 6.79 -7.55
CA THR A 183 -28.21 6.57 -8.37
C THR A 183 -26.96 7.24 -7.76
N LEU A 184 -27.10 8.46 -7.23
CA LEU A 184 -26.03 9.16 -6.52
C LEU A 184 -25.66 8.45 -5.21
N ASP A 185 -26.66 8.02 -4.45
CA ASP A 185 -26.45 7.32 -3.17
C ASP A 185 -25.78 5.95 -3.35
N GLN A 186 -26.09 5.24 -4.43
CA GLN A 186 -25.36 4.02 -4.81
C GLN A 186 -23.87 4.30 -5.05
N THR A 187 -23.50 5.45 -5.63
CA THR A 187 -22.09 5.83 -5.79
C THR A 187 -21.44 6.15 -4.45
N LEU A 188 -22.14 6.85 -3.54
CA LEU A 188 -21.66 7.08 -2.18
C LEU A 188 -21.48 5.77 -1.40
N SER A 189 -22.39 4.82 -1.58
CA SER A 189 -22.31 3.49 -0.98
C SER A 189 -21.08 2.72 -1.48
N ARG A 190 -20.77 2.76 -2.78
CA ARG A 190 -19.55 2.14 -3.33
C ARG A 190 -18.26 2.77 -2.79
N LEU A 191 -18.24 4.09 -2.57
CA LEU A 191 -17.13 4.78 -1.91
C LEU A 191 -16.98 4.34 -0.44
N CYS A 192 -18.10 4.18 0.28
CA CYS A 192 -18.13 3.63 1.64
C CYS A 192 -17.60 2.19 1.68
N ASP A 193 -18.04 1.34 0.74
CA ASP A 193 -17.55 -0.04 0.62
C ASP A 193 -16.05 -0.10 0.34
N ALA A 194 -15.55 0.79 -0.53
CA ALA A 194 -14.12 0.89 -0.83
C ALA A 194 -13.32 1.31 0.42
N MET A 195 -13.81 2.28 1.18
CA MET A 195 -13.22 2.67 2.47
C MET A 195 -13.17 1.48 3.44
N GLY A 196 -14.30 0.78 3.64
CA GLY A 196 -14.36 -0.38 4.53
C GLY A 196 -13.42 -1.52 4.12
N LYS A 197 -13.26 -1.75 2.81
CA LYS A 197 -12.27 -2.72 2.29
C LYS A 197 -10.83 -2.28 2.61
N CYS A 198 -10.50 -1.01 2.42
CA CYS A 198 -9.18 -0.48 2.79
C CYS A 198 -8.92 -0.58 4.31
N GLU A 199 -9.91 -0.24 5.14
CA GLU A 199 -9.82 -0.36 6.59
C GLU A 199 -9.63 -1.81 7.03
N ARG A 200 -10.34 -2.77 6.41
CA ARG A 200 -10.11 -4.21 6.64
C ARG A 200 -8.68 -4.60 6.32
N ILE A 201 -8.15 -4.17 5.17
CA ILE A 201 -6.74 -4.44 4.80
C ILE A 201 -5.79 -3.83 5.83
N LYS A 202 -6.00 -2.58 6.26
CA LYS A 202 -5.11 -1.91 7.22
C LYS A 202 -5.14 -2.56 8.61
N ASN A 203 -6.33 -2.89 9.11
CA ASN A 203 -6.55 -3.29 10.50
C ASN A 203 -6.48 -4.80 10.71
N THR A 204 -6.59 -5.61 9.66
CA THR A 204 -6.38 -7.06 9.78
C THR A 204 -4.89 -7.35 9.78
N VAL A 205 -4.33 -7.60 10.96
CA VAL A 205 -2.91 -7.97 11.09
C VAL A 205 -2.64 -9.35 10.50
N PHE A 206 -1.52 -9.49 9.81
CA PHE A 206 -1.06 -10.80 9.35
C PHE A 206 -0.63 -11.63 10.57
N PRO A 207 -0.95 -12.94 10.65
CA PRO A 207 -0.57 -13.76 11.80
C PRO A 207 0.93 -13.69 12.10
N ALA A 208 1.30 -13.09 13.24
CA ALA A 208 2.69 -12.87 13.62
C ALA A 208 3.43 -14.20 13.86
N THR A 209 2.73 -15.21 14.38
CA THR A 209 3.26 -16.55 14.63
C THR A 209 3.72 -17.24 13.34
N TYR A 210 2.95 -17.12 12.26
CA TYR A 210 3.33 -17.65 10.96
C TYR A 210 4.61 -16.99 10.43
N SER A 211 4.71 -15.66 10.54
CA SER A 211 5.92 -14.92 10.16
C SER A 211 7.13 -15.32 11.00
N LEU A 212 6.93 -15.53 12.31
CA LEU A 212 7.97 -15.97 13.24
C LEU A 212 8.48 -17.38 12.88
N TYR A 213 7.58 -18.33 12.61
CA TYR A 213 7.95 -19.72 12.31
C TYR A 213 8.74 -19.83 11.00
N ILE A 214 8.35 -19.09 9.96
CA ILE A 214 9.11 -19.05 8.70
C ILE A 214 10.49 -18.46 8.92
N HIS A 215 10.59 -17.34 9.65
CA HIS A 215 11.86 -16.69 9.92
C HIS A 215 12.81 -17.60 10.72
N PHE A 216 12.30 -18.27 11.75
CA PHE A 216 13.07 -19.22 12.55
C PHE A 216 13.54 -20.44 11.73
N ALA A 217 12.64 -21.06 10.96
CA ALA A 217 12.98 -22.20 10.12
C ALA A 217 14.02 -21.84 9.05
N MET A 218 13.88 -20.66 8.43
CA MET A 218 14.85 -20.13 7.46
C MET A 218 16.22 -19.91 8.09
N ASN A 219 16.31 -19.24 9.25
CA ASN A 219 17.58 -19.03 9.94
C ASN A 219 18.22 -20.37 10.35
N PHE A 220 17.42 -21.32 10.84
CA PHE A 220 17.91 -22.64 11.19
C PHE A 220 18.47 -23.39 9.96
N PHE A 221 17.79 -23.31 8.82
CA PHE A 221 18.30 -23.84 7.55
C PHE A 221 19.63 -23.20 7.14
N ILE A 222 19.73 -21.86 7.18
CA ILE A 222 20.95 -21.13 6.82
C ILE A 222 22.12 -21.51 7.74
N LEU A 223 21.86 -21.72 9.03
CA LEU A 223 22.88 -22.14 10.01
C LEU A 223 23.43 -23.54 9.74
N LEU A 224 22.61 -24.44 9.18
CA LEU A 224 23.00 -25.82 8.85
C LEU A 224 23.77 -25.91 7.53
N LEU A 225 23.58 -24.97 6.59
CA LEU A 225 24.17 -25.03 5.26
C LEU A 225 25.70 -25.23 5.25
N PRO A 226 26.50 -24.52 6.07
CA PRO A 226 27.95 -24.71 6.05
C PRO A 226 28.36 -26.15 6.33
N PHE A 227 27.80 -26.76 7.38
CA PHE A 227 28.11 -28.14 7.77
C PHE A 227 27.77 -29.18 6.70
N ALA A 228 26.85 -28.87 5.80
CA ALA A 228 26.47 -29.78 4.73
C ALA A 228 27.36 -29.62 3.47
N LEU A 229 27.98 -28.45 3.30
CA LEU A 229 28.76 -28.10 2.11
C LEU A 229 30.28 -28.20 2.33
N ILE A 230 30.70 -28.30 3.59
CA ILE A 230 32.10 -28.22 4.03
C ILE A 230 33.05 -29.22 3.40
N GLU A 231 32.58 -30.42 3.08
CA GLU A 231 33.41 -31.46 2.47
C GLU A 231 33.62 -31.27 0.96
N TYR A 232 32.84 -30.40 0.31
CA TYR A 232 32.75 -30.32 -1.14
C TYR A 232 33.41 -29.09 -1.75
N PHE A 233 33.36 -27.94 -1.06
CA PHE A 233 33.63 -26.65 -1.70
C PHE A 233 34.78 -25.83 -1.08
N GLY A 234 35.29 -26.19 0.10
CA GLY A 234 36.35 -25.44 0.78
C GLY A 234 36.01 -23.94 0.89
N LEU A 235 36.95 -23.04 0.57
CA LEU A 235 36.69 -21.59 0.62
C LEU A 235 35.57 -21.09 -0.33
N ILE A 236 35.25 -21.83 -1.40
CA ILE A 236 34.15 -21.48 -2.33
C ILE A 236 32.78 -21.62 -1.65
N GLU A 237 32.70 -22.37 -0.55
CA GLU A 237 31.50 -22.49 0.26
C GLU A 237 30.97 -21.14 0.76
N VAL A 238 31.86 -20.22 1.16
CA VAL A 238 31.46 -18.91 1.72
C VAL A 238 30.59 -18.11 0.75
N PRO A 239 31.02 -17.79 -0.49
CA PRO A 239 30.16 -17.10 -1.44
C PRO A 239 28.92 -17.90 -1.84
N LEU A 240 28.97 -19.24 -1.83
CA LEU A 240 27.83 -20.09 -2.16
C LEU A 240 26.73 -20.03 -1.09
N VAL A 241 27.08 -20.22 0.19
CA VAL A 241 26.14 -20.12 1.33
C VAL A 241 25.56 -18.71 1.40
N VAL A 242 26.38 -17.69 1.19
CA VAL A 242 25.93 -16.30 1.12
C VAL A 242 24.90 -16.10 0.01
N ALA A 243 25.14 -16.63 -1.19
CA ALA A 243 24.20 -16.51 -2.31
C ALA A 243 22.86 -17.21 -2.01
N ILE A 244 22.91 -18.42 -1.45
CA ILE A 244 21.70 -19.17 -1.07
C ILE A 244 20.94 -18.39 0.02
N ALA A 245 21.61 -17.99 1.09
CA ALA A 245 20.99 -17.24 2.19
C ALA A 245 20.38 -15.93 1.70
N ALA A 246 21.09 -15.19 0.86
CA ALA A 246 20.59 -13.95 0.26
C ALA A 246 19.31 -14.19 -0.55
N SER A 247 19.20 -15.28 -1.31
CA SER A 247 17.99 -15.58 -2.08
C SER A 247 16.76 -15.73 -1.18
N PHE A 248 16.86 -16.50 -0.09
CA PHE A 248 15.77 -16.73 0.86
C PHE A 248 15.42 -15.45 1.65
N LEU A 249 16.43 -14.73 2.13
CA LEU A 249 16.26 -13.47 2.88
C LEU A 249 15.61 -12.37 2.03
N LEU A 250 15.97 -12.24 0.76
CA LEU A 250 15.37 -11.25 -0.14
C LEU A 250 13.88 -11.55 -0.39
N ILE A 251 13.53 -12.81 -0.62
CA ILE A 251 12.13 -13.23 -0.81
C ILE A 251 11.33 -12.95 0.46
N GLU A 252 11.86 -13.30 1.64
CA GLU A 252 11.20 -13.02 2.91
C GLU A 252 10.96 -11.52 3.12
N LYS A 253 12.00 -10.68 2.93
CA LYS A 253 11.87 -9.23 3.08
C LYS A 253 10.86 -8.65 2.09
N MET A 254 10.86 -9.12 0.83
CA MET A 254 9.88 -8.69 -0.16
C MET A 254 8.45 -8.99 0.31
N ALA A 255 8.19 -10.21 0.78
CA ALA A 255 6.88 -10.58 1.30
C ALA A 255 6.45 -9.68 2.47
N ILE A 256 7.35 -9.42 3.44
CA ILE A 256 7.09 -8.50 4.56
C ILE A 256 6.73 -7.10 4.06
N HIS A 257 7.46 -6.57 3.09
CA HIS A 257 7.21 -5.22 2.59
C HIS A 257 5.87 -5.07 1.88
N LEU A 258 5.37 -6.12 1.21
CA LEU A 258 4.08 -6.09 0.51
C LEU A 258 2.87 -6.25 1.45
N GLN A 259 3.08 -6.75 2.68
CA GLN A 259 2.00 -7.01 3.64
C GLN A 259 1.26 -5.73 4.07
N ASP A 260 1.93 -4.58 4.11
CA ASP A 260 1.34 -3.32 4.58
C ASP A 260 1.31 -2.26 3.47
N PRO A 261 0.31 -2.28 2.56
CA PRO A 261 0.33 -1.50 1.33
C PRO A 261 0.00 0.00 1.51
N PHE A 262 -0.10 0.49 2.75
CA PHE A 262 -0.55 1.84 3.08
C PHE A 262 0.39 2.61 4.02
N ASP A 263 1.60 2.10 4.29
CA ASP A 263 2.55 2.69 5.25
C ASP A 263 3.51 3.72 4.62
N ASN A 264 3.25 4.13 3.38
CA ASN A 264 4.07 5.09 2.63
C ASN A 264 5.50 4.60 2.32
N LYS A 265 5.69 3.28 2.26
CA LYS A 265 6.94 2.64 1.80
C LYS A 265 7.05 2.75 0.27
N PRO A 266 8.27 2.59 -0.29
CA PRO A 266 8.53 2.65 -1.73
C PRO A 266 7.59 1.85 -2.65
N THR A 267 7.15 0.70 -2.16
CA THR A 267 6.37 -0.28 -2.91
C THR A 267 4.87 -0.18 -2.63
N ASP A 268 4.47 0.70 -1.73
CA ASP A 268 3.09 0.80 -1.26
C ASP A 268 2.18 1.42 -2.33
N THR A 269 0.87 1.35 -2.08
CA THR A 269 -0.08 2.05 -2.91
C THR A 269 0.19 3.55 -2.82
N PRO A 270 0.42 4.25 -3.94
CA PRO A 270 0.79 5.67 -3.92
C PRO A 270 -0.46 6.55 -3.74
N MET A 271 -1.10 6.44 -2.57
CA MET A 271 -2.41 7.03 -2.27
C MET A 271 -2.44 8.54 -2.46
N THR A 272 -1.34 9.24 -2.15
CA THR A 272 -1.23 10.70 -2.37
C THR A 272 -1.19 11.04 -3.86
N THR A 273 -0.41 10.28 -4.64
CA THR A 273 -0.36 10.46 -6.10
C THR A 273 -1.72 10.17 -6.74
N ILE A 274 -2.40 9.11 -6.29
CA ILE A 274 -3.75 8.77 -6.77
C ILE A 274 -4.73 9.89 -6.40
N SER A 275 -4.69 10.40 -5.16
CA SER A 275 -5.56 11.50 -4.70
C SER A 275 -5.31 12.80 -5.49
N ARG A 276 -4.05 13.13 -5.80
CA ARG A 276 -3.71 14.28 -6.68
C ARG A 276 -4.23 14.11 -8.10
N ASN A 277 -4.15 12.91 -8.66
CA ASN A 277 -4.71 12.63 -9.99
C ASN A 277 -6.23 12.78 -9.99
N ILE A 278 -6.90 12.26 -8.96
CA ILE A 278 -8.33 12.45 -8.73
C ILE A 278 -8.65 13.95 -8.63
N GLU A 279 -7.95 14.70 -7.77
CA GLU A 279 -8.11 16.15 -7.63
C GLU A 279 -8.03 16.88 -8.98
N ARG A 280 -7.00 16.57 -9.77
CA ARG A 280 -6.80 17.18 -11.09
C ARG A 280 -7.98 16.89 -12.03
N ASP A 281 -8.41 15.64 -12.12
CA ASP A 281 -9.51 15.25 -13.00
C ASP A 281 -10.84 15.93 -12.59
N LEU A 282 -11.11 16.03 -11.28
CA LEU A 282 -12.33 16.66 -10.77
C LEU A 282 -12.31 18.18 -10.92
N LYS A 283 -11.17 18.83 -10.68
CA LYS A 283 -11.00 20.27 -10.93
C LYS A 283 -11.19 20.61 -12.40
N GLN A 284 -10.69 19.77 -13.32
CA GLN A 284 -10.93 19.95 -14.76
C GLN A 284 -12.42 19.88 -15.10
N LEU A 285 -13.18 18.96 -14.49
CA LEU A 285 -14.64 18.89 -14.68
C LEU A 285 -15.39 20.11 -14.10
N LEU A 286 -14.82 20.78 -13.11
CA LEU A 286 -15.33 22.07 -12.59
C LEU A 286 -14.89 23.29 -13.41
N ASN A 287 -14.10 23.11 -14.49
CA ASN A 287 -13.39 24.18 -15.18
C ASN A 287 -12.45 25.00 -14.25
N ASP A 288 -11.97 24.42 -13.15
CA ASP A 288 -10.95 25.03 -12.29
C ASP A 288 -9.55 24.72 -12.85
N HIS A 289 -8.89 25.76 -13.36
CA HIS A 289 -7.55 25.65 -13.96
C HIS A 289 -6.41 25.68 -12.91
N HIS A 290 -6.70 25.86 -11.62
CA HIS A 290 -5.71 25.77 -10.55
C HIS A 290 -5.43 24.30 -10.20
N LEU A 291 -4.76 23.62 -11.11
CA LEU A 291 -4.45 22.21 -10.99
C LEU A 291 -3.30 21.99 -9.98
N PRO A 292 -3.32 20.89 -9.21
CA PRO A 292 -2.19 20.53 -8.36
C PRO A 292 -0.95 20.33 -9.23
N GLU A 293 0.21 20.73 -8.70
CA GLU A 293 1.48 20.49 -9.39
C GLU A 293 1.63 19.01 -9.72
N THR A 294 2.00 18.72 -10.96
CA THR A 294 2.38 17.35 -11.32
C THR A 294 3.62 17.05 -10.51
N THR A 295 3.58 16.02 -9.66
CA THR A 295 4.76 15.56 -8.92
C THR A 295 5.88 15.29 -9.92
N GLN A 296 6.80 16.24 -10.04
CA GLN A 296 8.08 15.99 -10.68
C GLN A 296 8.78 14.95 -9.82
N ASN A 297 9.33 13.92 -10.48
CA ASN A 297 10.11 12.89 -9.80
C ASN A 297 11.18 13.58 -8.96
N VAL A 298 11.06 13.54 -7.62
CA VAL A 298 12.14 14.00 -6.76
C VAL A 298 13.34 13.13 -7.08
N ASP A 299 14.41 13.74 -7.59
CA ASP A 299 15.46 13.16 -8.44
C ASP A 299 16.27 11.98 -7.85
N HIS A 300 15.90 11.47 -6.68
CA HIS A 300 16.63 10.42 -5.96
C HIS A 300 15.75 9.28 -5.41
N LYS A 301 14.48 9.17 -5.80
CA LYS A 301 13.60 8.09 -5.30
C LYS A 301 13.10 7.19 -6.44
N PHE A 302 13.22 5.88 -6.25
CA PHE A 302 12.79 4.83 -7.20
C PHE A 302 11.26 4.63 -7.26
N TYR A 303 10.51 5.51 -6.59
CA TYR A 303 9.07 5.43 -6.32
C TYR A 303 8.49 6.84 -6.11
N VAL A 304 7.19 7.02 -6.38
CA VAL A 304 6.48 8.28 -6.12
C VAL A 304 5.93 8.22 -4.70
N MET A 305 6.21 9.25 -3.88
CA MET A 305 5.57 9.44 -2.56
C MET A 305 4.19 10.08 -2.71
#